data_AF-I1C9M5-F1
#
_entry.id   AF-I1C9M5-F1
#
_cell.length_a   1.000
_cell.length_b   1.000
_cell.length_c   1.000
_cell.angle_alpha   90.00
_cell.angle_beta   90.00
_cell.angle_gamma   90.00
#
_symmetry.space_group_name_H-M   'P 1'
#
loop_
_entity.id
_entity.type
_entity.pdbx_description
1 polymer ?
#
loop_
_entity_poly.entity_id
_entity_poly.type
_entity_poly.pdbx_seq_one_letter_code
_entity_poly.pdbx_strand_id
1 'polypeptide(L)'
;MTAGFGMMSGRPPFSTILEYRGKVFSVVGDEGEYTIPNFLSVYSDVQGPPEGITLPLSKGKKLNSAITGAKTQDLNQEVERLIHLLNTKEYRQVKDEWKVITLFIGANNVCVLCTPPVTRLPDLSDADIFENNIRLVLERLRTEVGKSFINLVGLFNVSSVYEATRGDSYCEMIWDPSYMMICSCIQQDEQQRQVALTGK
;
A
#
# COMPACT_ATOMS: atom_id res chain seq x y z
N MET A 1 -0.59 0.43 -6.46
CA MET A 1 -1.80 0.61 -5.64
C MET A 1 -1.30 0.79 -4.23
N THR A 2 -1.14 2.05 -3.82
CA THR A 2 -0.73 2.44 -2.47
C THR A 2 -1.51 3.69 -2.07
N ALA A 3 -1.89 3.82 -0.80
CA ALA A 3 -2.72 4.93 -0.33
C ALA A 3 -1.94 6.13 0.22
N GLY A 4 -0.67 5.95 0.65
CA GLY A 4 0.13 7.06 1.19
C GLY A 4 -0.35 7.53 2.55
N PHE A 5 -0.82 6.61 3.38
CA PHE A 5 -1.37 6.90 4.70
C PHE A 5 -0.32 7.54 5.61
N GLY A 6 -0.61 8.73 6.13
CA GLY A 6 0.25 9.44 7.09
C GLY A 6 1.61 9.90 6.53
N MET A 7 1.85 9.74 5.22
CA MET A 7 3.18 9.88 4.63
C MET A 7 3.80 11.28 4.78
N MET A 8 2.99 12.33 4.74
CA MET A 8 3.43 13.70 5.02
C MET A 8 2.66 14.32 6.19
N SER A 9 2.22 13.48 7.14
CA SER A 9 1.56 13.95 8.35
C SER A 9 2.49 14.86 9.16
N GLY A 10 1.92 15.89 9.78
CA GLY A 10 2.60 16.66 10.81
C GLY A 10 2.99 15.80 12.01
N ARG A 11 3.82 16.36 12.90
CA ARG A 11 4.18 15.74 14.17
C ARG A 11 3.07 15.99 15.22
N PRO A 12 2.83 15.08 16.17
CA PRO A 12 1.98 15.34 17.32
C PRO A 12 2.28 16.69 17.99
N PRO A 13 1.26 17.45 18.44
CA PRO A 13 -0.17 17.12 18.44
C PRO A 13 -0.91 17.39 17.12
N PHE A 14 -0.21 17.86 16.08
CA PHE A 14 -0.78 18.25 14.79
C PHE A 14 -0.72 17.14 13.73
N SER A 15 -0.57 15.89 14.16
CA SER A 15 -0.56 14.73 13.26
C SER A 15 -1.92 14.55 12.60
N THR A 16 -1.93 14.33 11.29
CA THR A 16 -3.14 14.18 10.48
C THR A 16 -3.17 12.82 9.83
N ILE A 17 -4.29 12.12 10.01
CA ILE A 17 -4.51 10.80 9.43
C ILE A 17 -5.18 10.96 8.07
N LEU A 18 -4.36 11.18 7.05
CA LEU A 18 -4.78 11.41 5.67
C LEU A 18 -4.04 10.47 4.70
N GLU A 19 -4.60 10.28 3.52
CA GLU A 19 -4.01 9.53 2.42
C GLU A 19 -3.45 10.51 1.38
N TYR A 20 -2.11 10.60 1.30
CA TYR A 20 -1.40 11.49 0.37
C TYR A 20 -1.32 10.87 -1.02
N ARG A 21 -2.48 10.75 -1.66
CA ARG A 21 -2.67 10.03 -2.94
C ARG A 21 -1.83 10.61 -4.07
N GLY A 22 -1.66 11.92 -4.10
CA GLY A 22 -0.82 12.65 -5.06
C GLY A 22 0.68 12.58 -4.77
N LYS A 23 1.13 11.87 -3.73
CA LYS A 23 2.55 11.85 -3.34
C LYS A 23 3.17 10.44 -3.27
N VAL A 24 2.37 9.37 -3.38
CA VAL A 24 2.87 7.99 -3.33
C VAL A 24 3.72 7.59 -4.54
N PHE A 25 4.85 6.92 -4.31
CA PHE A 25 5.73 6.51 -5.41
C PHE A 25 5.05 5.64 -6.50
N SER A 26 4.00 4.87 -6.13
CA SER A 26 3.51 3.77 -6.97
C SER A 26 2.53 4.18 -8.08
N VAL A 27 1.79 5.28 -7.91
CA VAL A 27 0.78 5.78 -8.86
C VAL A 27 0.32 7.20 -8.48
N VAL A 28 0.93 8.24 -9.07
CA VAL A 28 0.73 9.66 -8.68
C VAL A 28 0.66 10.59 -9.88
N GLY A 29 -0.11 11.67 -9.75
CA GLY A 29 -0.18 12.77 -10.70
C GLY A 29 0.09 14.18 -10.16
N ASP A 30 0.49 14.38 -8.88
CA ASP A 30 0.90 15.73 -8.45
C ASP A 30 2.15 16.16 -9.22
N GLU A 31 2.16 17.43 -9.62
CA GLU A 31 3.27 18.03 -10.34
C GLU A 31 4.57 17.99 -9.50
N GLY A 32 5.68 17.68 -10.18
CA GLY A 32 7.01 17.64 -9.56
C GLY A 32 7.39 16.32 -8.88
N GLU A 33 6.47 15.35 -8.76
CA GLU A 33 6.77 14.04 -8.16
C GLU A 33 7.47 13.09 -9.16
N TYR A 34 8.50 12.39 -8.70
CA TYR A 34 9.29 11.45 -9.52
C TYR A 34 8.61 10.07 -9.61
N THR A 35 7.55 9.97 -10.41
CA THR A 35 6.78 8.72 -10.56
C THR A 35 6.63 8.30 -12.02
N ILE A 36 6.37 7.01 -12.25
CA ILE A 36 6.16 6.47 -13.60
C ILE A 36 5.07 7.24 -14.36
N PRO A 37 3.89 7.55 -13.78
CA PRO A 37 2.87 8.30 -14.51
C PRO A 37 3.31 9.72 -14.92
N ASN A 38 4.01 10.45 -14.04
CA ASN A 38 4.55 11.78 -14.36
C ASN A 38 5.68 11.74 -15.40
N PHE A 39 6.49 10.69 -15.40
CA PHE A 39 7.47 10.50 -16.47
C PHE A 39 6.79 10.22 -17.81
N LEU A 40 5.78 9.35 -17.82
CA LEU A 40 5.02 9.00 -19.02
C LEU A 40 4.19 10.17 -19.57
N SER A 41 3.71 11.07 -18.71
CA SER A 41 2.90 12.22 -19.14
C SER A 41 3.66 13.22 -20.03
N VAL A 42 5.00 13.16 -20.05
CA VAL A 42 5.84 13.90 -21.01
C VAL A 42 5.67 13.37 -22.44
N TYR A 43 5.33 12.09 -22.59
CA TYR A 43 5.31 11.39 -23.89
C TYR A 43 3.91 10.97 -24.34
N SER A 44 2.94 10.90 -23.44
CA SER A 44 1.56 10.50 -23.74
C SER A 44 0.53 11.18 -22.82
N ASP A 45 -0.74 11.16 -23.23
CA ASP A 45 -1.84 11.59 -22.36
C ASP A 45 -2.13 10.51 -21.32
N VAL A 46 -1.60 10.71 -20.10
CA VAL A 46 -1.73 9.75 -19.00
C VAL A 46 -3.00 10.04 -18.20
N GLN A 47 -3.88 9.04 -18.11
CA GLN A 47 -5.16 9.12 -17.40
C GLN A 47 -5.18 8.21 -16.17
N GLY A 48 -5.81 8.67 -15.09
CA GLY A 48 -6.05 7.86 -13.89
C GLY A 48 -5.11 8.04 -12.68
N PRO A 49 -3.93 8.68 -12.74
CA PRO A 49 -3.16 8.97 -11.54
C PRO A 49 -3.91 9.93 -10.60
N PRO A 50 -4.04 9.60 -9.31
CA PRO A 50 -4.66 10.51 -8.34
C PRO A 50 -3.75 11.69 -8.01
N GLU A 51 -4.38 12.76 -7.55
CA GLU A 51 -3.74 14.00 -7.10
C GLU A 51 -4.20 14.33 -5.67
N GLY A 52 -3.40 15.13 -4.97
CA GLY A 52 -3.74 15.71 -3.68
C GLY A 52 -3.90 14.69 -2.55
N ILE A 53 -4.77 15.05 -1.61
CA ILE A 53 -4.92 14.36 -0.33
C ILE A 53 -6.38 13.94 -0.18
N THR A 54 -6.61 12.72 0.29
CA THR A 54 -7.96 12.18 0.52
C THR A 54 -8.12 11.65 1.93
N LEU A 55 -9.36 11.54 2.41
CA LEU A 55 -9.66 10.74 3.58
C LEU A 55 -9.62 9.24 3.22
N PRO A 56 -9.28 8.35 4.17
CA PRO A 56 -9.50 6.93 4.01
C PRO A 56 -10.93 6.63 3.53
N LEU A 57 -11.06 5.70 2.58
CA LEU A 57 -12.33 5.29 1.95
C LEU A 57 -13.16 6.40 1.25
N SER A 58 -12.66 7.64 1.12
CA SER A 58 -13.38 8.70 0.40
C SER A 58 -13.28 8.59 -1.13
N LYS A 59 -14.06 9.43 -1.83
CA LYS A 59 -13.88 9.70 -3.27
C LYS A 59 -12.61 10.54 -3.52
N GLY A 60 -12.27 10.77 -4.79
CA GLY A 60 -11.11 11.59 -5.20
C GLY A 60 -9.83 10.81 -5.49
N LYS A 61 -9.92 9.48 -5.65
CA LYS A 61 -8.76 8.58 -5.78
C LYS A 61 -8.48 8.15 -7.22
N LYS A 62 -9.21 8.69 -8.20
CA LYS A 62 -9.17 8.31 -9.62
C LYS A 62 -9.09 6.77 -9.79
N LEU A 63 -8.10 6.24 -10.51
CA LEU A 63 -7.90 4.80 -10.70
C LEU A 63 -7.07 4.12 -9.60
N ASN A 64 -6.65 4.83 -8.56
CA ASN A 64 -5.95 4.25 -7.42
C ASN A 64 -6.95 3.63 -6.42
N SER A 65 -7.28 2.34 -6.62
CA SER A 65 -8.19 1.61 -5.73
C SER A 65 -7.55 1.09 -4.43
N ALA A 66 -6.32 1.50 -4.09
CA ALA A 66 -5.64 1.03 -2.88
C ALA A 66 -6.38 1.45 -1.61
N ILE A 67 -6.44 0.56 -0.62
CA ILE A 67 -7.07 0.81 0.68
C ILE A 67 -5.99 0.77 1.78
N THR A 68 -6.00 1.76 2.66
CA THR A 68 -5.13 1.76 3.85
C THR A 68 -5.41 0.51 4.69
N GLY A 69 -4.35 -0.20 5.10
CA GLY A 69 -4.47 -1.42 5.91
C GLY A 69 -4.83 -2.68 5.11
N ALA A 70 -4.98 -2.57 3.80
CA ALA A 70 -5.28 -3.71 2.93
C ALA A 70 -4.21 -4.81 3.01
N LYS A 71 -4.69 -6.05 2.95
CA LYS A 71 -3.91 -7.28 2.83
C LYS A 71 -4.25 -7.96 1.50
N THR A 72 -3.53 -9.03 1.16
CA THR A 72 -3.82 -9.79 -0.07
C THR A 72 -5.26 -10.30 -0.17
N GLN A 73 -5.93 -10.52 0.96
CA GLN A 73 -7.35 -10.89 1.03
C GLN A 73 -8.29 -9.78 0.50
N ASP A 74 -7.87 -8.52 0.57
CA ASP A 74 -8.65 -7.35 0.16
C ASP A 74 -8.46 -7.00 -1.33
N LEU A 75 -7.42 -7.55 -1.98
CA LEU A 75 -7.08 -7.21 -3.37
C LEU A 75 -8.22 -7.47 -4.35
N ASN A 76 -9.01 -8.51 -4.12
CA ASN A 76 -10.14 -8.84 -4.97
C ASN A 76 -11.15 -7.68 -5.04
N GLN A 77 -11.38 -7.01 -3.89
CA GLN A 77 -12.24 -5.84 -3.80
C GLN A 77 -11.60 -4.61 -4.48
N GLU A 78 -10.28 -4.43 -4.34
CA GLU A 78 -9.57 -3.34 -5.02
C GLU A 78 -9.62 -3.47 -6.55
N VAL A 79 -9.47 -4.69 -7.07
CA VAL A 79 -9.60 -5.00 -8.50
C VAL A 79 -11.03 -4.84 -8.99
N GLU A 80 -12.02 -5.31 -8.22
CA GLU A 80 -13.43 -5.11 -8.56
C GLU A 80 -13.76 -3.62 -8.72
N ARG A 81 -13.26 -2.79 -7.80
CA ARG A 81 -13.40 -1.33 -7.88
C ARG A 81 -12.72 -0.75 -9.12
N LEU A 82 -11.52 -1.22 -9.46
CA LEU A 82 -10.82 -0.79 -10.67
C LEU A 82 -11.62 -1.13 -11.94
N ILE A 83 -12.11 -2.37 -12.05
CA ILE A 83 -12.92 -2.82 -13.18
C ILE A 83 -14.20 -1.99 -13.29
N HIS A 84 -14.86 -1.73 -12.16
CA HIS A 84 -16.03 -0.86 -12.13
C HIS A 84 -15.70 0.54 -12.67
N LEU A 85 -14.61 1.15 -12.19
CA LEU A 85 -14.17 2.48 -12.65
C LEU A 85 -13.89 2.52 -14.15
N LEU A 86 -13.19 1.52 -14.70
CA LEU A 86 -12.89 1.41 -16.13
C LEU A 86 -14.15 1.28 -17.01
N ASN A 87 -15.28 0.82 -16.45
CA ASN A 87 -16.55 0.74 -17.14
C ASN A 87 -17.41 2.01 -17.02
N THR A 88 -16.99 2.99 -16.22
CA THR A 88 -17.69 4.28 -16.11
C THR A 88 -17.47 5.13 -17.37
N LYS A 89 -18.33 6.13 -17.58
CA LYS A 89 -18.17 7.09 -18.68
C LYS A 89 -16.85 7.86 -18.61
N GLU A 90 -16.32 8.09 -17.41
CA GLU A 90 -15.08 8.86 -17.16
C GLU A 90 -13.83 8.13 -17.66
N TYR A 91 -13.78 6.81 -17.56
CA TYR A 91 -12.59 6.01 -17.90
C TYR A 91 -12.84 5.04 -19.07
N ARG A 92 -13.94 5.21 -19.80
CA ARG A 92 -14.30 4.32 -20.90
C ARG A 92 -13.23 4.29 -21.99
N GLN A 93 -12.60 5.43 -22.27
CA GLN A 93 -11.48 5.55 -23.20
C GLN A 93 -10.21 4.86 -22.70
N VAL A 94 -10.02 4.76 -21.37
CA VAL A 94 -8.87 4.07 -20.77
C VAL A 94 -9.05 2.55 -20.81
N LYS A 95 -10.30 2.05 -20.87
CA LYS A 95 -10.62 0.62 -20.83
C LYS A 95 -9.88 -0.20 -21.89
N ASP A 96 -9.76 0.30 -23.11
CA ASP A 96 -9.16 -0.44 -24.23
C ASP A 96 -7.69 -0.08 -24.51
N GLU A 97 -7.13 0.84 -23.71
CA GLU A 97 -5.74 1.30 -23.78
C GLU A 97 -4.80 0.52 -22.86
N TRP A 98 -3.49 0.65 -23.09
CA TRP A 98 -2.47 0.07 -22.21
C TRP A 98 -2.49 0.74 -20.83
N LYS A 99 -2.47 -0.08 -19.77
CA LYS A 99 -2.43 0.37 -18.38
C LYS A 99 -1.15 -0.13 -17.71
N VAL A 100 -0.51 0.71 -16.90
CA VAL A 100 0.52 0.25 -15.96
C VAL A 100 -0.14 0.10 -14.59
N ILE A 101 -0.17 -1.13 -14.07
CA ILE A 101 -0.78 -1.43 -12.77
C ILE A 101 0.33 -1.85 -11.81
N THR A 102 0.64 -0.98 -10.86
CA THR A 102 1.58 -1.32 -9.79
C THR A 102 0.84 -2.02 -8.65
N LEU A 103 1.32 -3.18 -8.21
CA LEU A 103 0.85 -3.87 -7.00
C LEU A 103 1.97 -3.81 -5.96
N PHE A 104 1.70 -3.18 -4.82
CA PHE A 104 2.64 -3.14 -3.68
C PHE A 104 1.84 -3.39 -2.40
N ILE A 105 1.90 -4.63 -1.92
CA ILE A 105 1.08 -5.12 -0.81
C ILE A 105 1.85 -6.19 -0.03
N GLY A 106 1.45 -6.42 1.22
CA GLY A 106 2.01 -7.47 2.07
C GLY A 106 2.55 -6.98 3.40
N ALA A 107 2.87 -5.68 3.54
CA ALA A 107 3.29 -5.11 4.83
C ALA A 107 2.26 -5.40 5.93
N ASN A 108 0.97 -5.22 5.64
CA ASN A 108 -0.10 -5.51 6.60
C ASN A 108 -0.29 -7.02 6.84
N ASN A 109 0.01 -7.88 5.87
CA ASN A 109 -0.03 -9.34 6.06
C ASN A 109 1.04 -9.76 7.09
N VAL A 110 2.26 -9.22 6.95
CA VAL A 110 3.35 -9.45 7.91
C VAL A 110 3.01 -8.84 9.27
N CYS A 111 2.48 -7.62 9.31
CA CYS A 111 2.18 -6.95 10.57
C CYS A 111 1.10 -7.62 11.43
N VAL A 112 0.20 -8.39 10.81
CA VAL A 112 -0.75 -9.19 11.56
C VAL A 112 -0.06 -10.21 12.47
N LEU A 113 1.11 -10.74 12.09
CA LEU A 113 1.92 -11.63 12.93
C LEU A 113 2.39 -10.98 14.22
N CYS A 114 2.40 -9.65 14.29
CA CYS A 114 2.79 -8.94 15.50
C CYS A 114 1.65 -8.82 16.53
N THR A 115 0.42 -9.18 16.19
CA THR A 115 -0.74 -9.02 17.09
C THR A 115 -0.90 -10.25 17.99
N PRO A 116 -0.82 -10.12 19.33
CA PRO A 116 -1.06 -11.24 20.22
C PRO A 116 -2.53 -11.71 20.17
N PRO A 117 -2.81 -13.01 20.27
CA PRO A 117 -1.84 -14.10 20.20
C PRO A 117 -1.41 -14.35 18.75
N VAL A 118 -0.09 -14.26 18.52
CA VAL A 118 0.61 -14.41 17.23
C VAL A 118 0.21 -15.68 16.46
N THR A 119 -0.32 -16.68 17.18
CA THR A 119 -0.67 -18.02 16.71
C THR A 119 -2.09 -18.15 16.11
N ARG A 120 -2.92 -17.09 16.04
CA ARG A 120 -4.34 -17.23 15.66
C ARG A 120 -4.72 -16.81 14.24
N LEU A 121 -3.79 -16.38 13.38
CA LEU A 121 -4.14 -15.85 12.05
C LEU A 121 -3.32 -16.46 10.90
N PRO A 122 -3.17 -17.80 10.82
CA PRO A 122 -2.46 -18.46 9.70
C PRO A 122 -3.05 -18.04 8.35
N ASP A 123 -4.38 -17.86 8.28
CA ASP A 123 -5.09 -17.48 7.06
C ASP A 123 -4.73 -16.09 6.49
N LEU A 124 -4.04 -15.25 7.27
CA LEU A 124 -3.70 -13.88 6.88
C LEU A 124 -2.26 -13.72 6.42
N SER A 125 -1.33 -14.49 6.97
CA SER A 125 0.11 -14.28 6.80
C SER A 125 0.87 -15.50 6.30
N ASP A 126 0.17 -16.62 6.05
CA ASP A 126 0.76 -17.79 5.42
C ASP A 126 1.25 -17.49 3.99
N ALA A 127 2.41 -18.05 3.63
CA ALA A 127 3.08 -17.77 2.37
C ALA A 127 2.31 -18.34 1.17
N ASP A 128 1.72 -19.53 1.29
CA ASP A 128 0.96 -20.17 0.22
C ASP A 128 -0.37 -19.42 0.00
N ILE A 129 -1.00 -18.94 1.08
CA ILE A 129 -2.20 -18.10 0.99
C ILE A 129 -1.87 -16.74 0.35
N PHE A 130 -0.75 -16.13 0.73
CA PHE A 130 -0.27 -14.89 0.12
C PHE A 130 -0.07 -15.08 -1.39
N GLU A 131 0.67 -16.12 -1.78
CA GLU A 131 0.94 -16.47 -3.17
C GLU A 131 -0.35 -16.68 -3.95
N ASN A 132 -1.25 -17.51 -3.43
CA ASN A 132 -2.50 -17.85 -4.09
C ASN A 132 -3.38 -16.59 -4.31
N ASN A 133 -3.47 -15.70 -3.31
CA ASN A 133 -4.22 -14.45 -3.45
C ASN A 133 -3.63 -13.54 -4.54
N ILE A 134 -2.29 -13.43 -4.61
CA ILE A 134 -1.63 -12.66 -5.68
C ILE A 134 -1.91 -13.30 -7.05
N ARG A 135 -1.77 -14.62 -7.17
CA ARG A 135 -2.03 -15.35 -8.42
C ARG A 135 -3.46 -15.13 -8.91
N LEU A 136 -4.46 -15.27 -8.04
CA LEU A 136 -5.86 -15.03 -8.38
C LEU A 136 -6.09 -13.62 -8.90
N VAL A 137 -5.50 -12.62 -8.24
CA VAL A 137 -5.62 -11.20 -8.64
C VAL A 137 -4.95 -10.94 -9.97
N LEU A 138 -3.76 -11.50 -10.22
CA LEU A 138 -3.07 -11.39 -11.50
C LEU A 138 -3.89 -12.01 -12.64
N GLU A 139 -4.52 -13.16 -12.40
CA GLU A 139 -5.42 -13.79 -13.39
C GLU A 139 -6.64 -12.92 -13.67
N ARG A 140 -7.28 -12.33 -12.66
CA ARG A 140 -8.39 -11.38 -12.85
C ARG A 140 -7.97 -10.16 -13.64
N LEU A 141 -6.82 -9.55 -13.32
CA LEU A 141 -6.30 -8.41 -14.08
C LEU A 141 -6.05 -8.79 -15.55
N ARG A 142 -5.50 -9.99 -15.80
CA ARG A 142 -5.26 -10.51 -17.15
C ARG A 142 -6.55 -10.70 -17.95
N THR A 143 -7.59 -11.26 -17.34
CA THR A 143 -8.83 -11.65 -18.04
C THR A 143 -9.89 -10.54 -18.09
N GLU A 144 -9.97 -9.69 -17.07
CA GLU A 144 -11.06 -8.71 -16.91
C GLU A 144 -10.63 -7.26 -17.20
N VAL A 145 -9.36 -6.91 -17.03
CA VAL A 145 -8.86 -5.52 -17.27
C VAL A 145 -8.27 -5.35 -18.68
N GLY A 146 -7.75 -6.42 -19.28
CA GLY A 146 -7.19 -6.40 -20.63
C GLY A 146 -5.76 -5.86 -20.68
N LYS A 147 -5.44 -5.02 -21.69
CA LYS A 147 -4.08 -4.51 -21.97
C LYS A 147 -3.44 -3.86 -20.74
N SER A 148 -2.60 -4.63 -20.05
CA SER A 148 -2.02 -4.23 -18.77
C SER A 148 -0.57 -4.71 -18.68
N PHE A 149 0.32 -3.82 -18.25
CA PHE A 149 1.63 -4.15 -17.75
C PHE A 149 1.56 -4.15 -16.22
N ILE A 150 1.81 -5.30 -15.59
CA ILE A 150 1.74 -5.42 -14.14
C ILE A 150 3.14 -5.26 -13.54
N ASN A 151 3.30 -4.24 -12.71
CA ASN A 151 4.49 -4.04 -11.89
C ASN A 151 4.25 -4.58 -10.48
N LEU A 152 4.61 -5.84 -10.25
CA LEU A 152 4.53 -6.47 -8.93
C LEU A 152 5.77 -6.12 -8.10
N VAL A 153 5.61 -5.25 -7.11
CA VAL A 153 6.70 -4.74 -6.28
C VAL A 153 6.88 -5.67 -5.09
N GLY A 154 8.09 -6.21 -4.95
CA GLY A 154 8.47 -7.04 -3.80
C GLY A 154 8.46 -6.25 -2.49
N LEU A 155 8.02 -6.89 -1.42
CA LEU A 155 8.08 -6.30 -0.08
C LEU A 155 9.52 -6.27 0.42
N PHE A 156 9.95 -5.12 0.93
CA PHE A 156 11.24 -4.99 1.59
C PHE A 156 11.19 -5.62 3.00
N ASN A 157 12.35 -5.82 3.63
CA ASN A 157 12.39 -6.30 5.02
C ASN A 157 11.75 -5.26 5.95
N VAL A 158 10.50 -5.48 6.37
CA VAL A 158 9.72 -4.51 7.16
C VAL A 158 10.42 -4.16 8.48
N SER A 159 11.16 -5.10 9.08
CA SER A 159 11.92 -4.85 10.31
C SER A 159 13.09 -3.86 10.12
N SER A 160 13.54 -3.63 8.89
CA SER A 160 14.62 -2.66 8.62
C SER A 160 14.22 -1.20 8.86
N VAL A 161 12.91 -0.90 8.92
CA VAL A 161 12.46 0.47 9.18
C VAL A 161 12.88 0.93 10.58
N TYR A 162 12.86 0.04 11.58
CA TYR A 162 13.32 0.36 12.94
C TYR A 162 14.78 0.83 12.98
N GLU A 163 15.67 0.16 12.24
CA GLU A 163 17.08 0.58 12.18
C GLU A 163 17.26 1.86 11.37
N ALA A 164 16.49 2.01 10.28
CA ALA A 164 16.52 3.20 9.44
C ALA A 164 16.01 4.47 10.15
N THR A 165 15.21 4.32 11.21
CA THR A 165 14.65 5.43 11.96
C THR A 165 15.46 5.84 13.19
N ARG A 166 16.50 5.08 13.56
CA ARG A 166 17.30 5.39 14.75
C ARG A 166 18.02 6.73 14.60
N GLY A 167 18.02 7.51 15.68
CA GLY A 167 18.63 8.84 15.73
C GLY A 167 17.72 9.97 15.22
N ASP A 168 16.55 9.68 14.64
CA ASP A 168 15.52 10.69 14.41
C ASP A 168 14.52 10.67 15.57
N SER A 169 14.52 11.74 16.37
CA SER A 169 13.68 11.85 17.57
C SER A 169 12.18 11.72 17.29
N TYR A 170 11.72 12.13 16.11
CA TYR A 170 10.32 12.02 15.75
C TYR A 170 9.97 10.58 15.40
N CYS A 171 10.82 9.93 14.61
CA CYS A 171 10.62 8.53 14.29
C CYS A 171 10.72 7.66 15.56
N GLU A 172 11.69 7.88 16.43
CA GLU A 172 11.79 7.15 17.71
C GLU A 172 10.51 7.29 18.55
N MET A 173 9.91 8.49 18.61
CA MET A 173 8.63 8.72 19.29
C MET A 173 7.46 7.99 18.62
N ILE A 174 7.34 8.02 17.29
CA ILE A 174 6.27 7.32 16.56
C ILE A 174 6.44 5.80 16.64
N TRP A 175 7.67 5.32 16.65
CA TRP A 175 8.01 3.92 16.72
C TRP A 175 7.92 3.36 18.13
N ASP A 176 7.86 4.18 19.17
CA ASP A 176 7.57 3.74 20.54
C ASP A 176 6.09 3.29 20.66
N PRO A 177 5.84 2.01 21.00
CA PRO A 177 4.50 1.44 21.15
C PRO A 177 3.61 2.17 22.17
N SER A 178 4.19 2.95 23.09
CA SER A 178 3.47 3.76 24.08
C SER A 178 2.70 4.91 23.46
N TYR A 179 3.14 5.41 22.29
CA TYR A 179 2.50 6.51 21.58
C TYR A 179 1.74 6.04 20.34
N MET A 180 2.27 5.05 19.61
CA MET A 180 1.61 4.52 18.42
C MET A 180 1.95 3.04 18.19
N MET A 181 0.92 2.22 17.96
CA MET A 181 1.09 0.81 17.61
C MET A 181 0.80 0.62 16.12
N ILE A 182 1.85 0.53 15.30
CA ILE A 182 1.72 0.37 13.85
C ILE A 182 1.90 -1.11 13.46
N CYS A 183 2.80 -1.80 14.16
CA CYS A 183 3.16 -3.19 13.92
C CYS A 183 4.03 -3.64 15.11
N SER A 184 3.38 -4.07 16.19
CA SER A 184 3.95 -4.13 17.56
C SER A 184 5.30 -4.86 17.68
N CYS A 185 5.56 -5.88 16.87
CA CYS A 185 6.77 -6.70 16.95
C CYS A 185 7.91 -6.24 16.04
N ILE A 186 7.72 -5.26 15.16
CA ILE A 186 8.83 -4.67 14.37
C ILE A 186 9.34 -3.37 15.00
N GLN A 187 8.66 -2.86 16.04
CA GLN A 187 8.95 -1.60 16.72
C GLN A 187 10.10 -1.70 17.74
N GLN A 188 10.92 -2.74 17.62
CA GLN A 188 11.92 -3.13 18.60
C GLN A 188 13.19 -3.59 17.89
N ASP A 189 14.33 -3.59 18.59
CA ASP A 189 15.59 -4.09 18.06
C ASP A 189 15.54 -5.60 17.80
N GLU A 190 16.50 -6.12 17.04
CA GLU A 190 16.50 -7.54 16.65
C GLU A 190 16.39 -8.52 17.82
N GLN A 191 17.07 -8.26 18.94
CA GLN A 191 17.04 -9.16 20.10
C GLN A 191 15.65 -9.17 20.72
N GLN A 192 15.08 -7.99 20.92
CA GLN A 192 13.73 -7.82 21.46
C GLN A 192 12.68 -8.47 20.56
N ARG A 193 12.82 -8.36 19.23
CA ARG A 193 11.92 -9.04 18.27
C ARG A 193 11.99 -10.57 18.40
N GLN A 194 13.18 -11.14 18.54
CA GLN A 194 13.34 -12.59 18.72
C GLN A 194 12.71 -13.08 20.02
N VAL A 195 12.87 -12.34 21.13
CA VAL A 195 12.20 -12.63 22.41
C VAL A 195 10.69 -12.57 22.25
N ALA A 196 10.16 -11.54 21.58
CA ALA A 196 8.71 -11.39 21.36
C ALA A 196 8.11 -12.53 20.50
N LEU A 197 8.86 -13.05 19.52
CA LEU A 197 8.42 -14.15 18.66
C LEU A 197 8.53 -15.52 19.35
N THR A 198 9.53 -15.71 20.21
CA THR A 198 9.82 -17.03 20.83
C THR A 198 9.26 -17.19 22.24
N GLY A 199 8.86 -16.09 22.88
CA GLY A 199 8.37 -16.07 24.27
C GLY A 199 9.42 -16.53 25.29
N LYS A 200 10.72 -16.49 24.93
CA LYS A 200 11.86 -16.90 25.75
C LYS A 200 12.87 -15.77 25.88
#